data_AF-A0A2W6AUR5-F1
#
_entry.id   AF-A0A2W6AUR5-F1
#
_cell.length_a   1.000
_cell.length_b   1.000
_cell.length_c   1.000
_cell.angle_alpha   90.00
_cell.angle_beta   90.00
_cell.angle_gamma   90.00
#
_symmetry.space_group_name_H-M   'P 1'
#
loop_
_entity.id
_entity.type
_entity.pdbx_description
1 polymer ?
#
loop_
_entity_poly.entity_id
_entity_poly.type
_entity_poly.pdbx_seq_one_letter_code
_entity_poly.pdbx_strand_id
1 'polypeptide(L)'
;MTVPSRMLSLVATAVASMASALAYPFLPKRIATHFDVDGQPDRYGSRASAAIGFPAMMAGITVVNDRLGTWPGGRDREDAESGVRARNQAVALIELSLLSAHLDTLANGTGLHADMSRVNRVVYGVLMIALGNVMPKLPRNGLIGIRTPWTMADPTVWERTHRLGGYLITAAGVVSLASLPATGKRAARLPMAAALGAIGVSAAYSYVAYTRRAR
;
A
#
# COMPACT_ATOMS: atom_id res chain seq x y z
N MET A 1 5.79 -17.74 -16.50
CA MET A 1 4.72 -16.83 -16.96
C MET A 1 4.41 -15.85 -15.84
N THR A 2 4.90 -14.62 -15.91
CA THR A 2 4.52 -13.59 -14.94
C THR A 2 3.15 -13.04 -15.32
N VAL A 3 2.15 -13.21 -14.46
CA VAL A 3 0.87 -12.49 -14.58
C VAL A 3 1.19 -10.99 -14.69
N PRO A 4 0.79 -10.29 -15.76
CA PRO A 4 0.98 -8.84 -15.82
C PRO A 4 0.29 -8.21 -14.61
N SER A 5 0.97 -7.33 -13.89
CA SER A 5 0.43 -6.69 -12.67
C SER A 5 -0.92 -6.01 -12.90
N ARG A 6 -1.17 -5.52 -14.12
CA ARG A 6 -2.50 -5.05 -14.57
C ARG A 6 -3.59 -6.11 -14.53
N MET A 7 -3.28 -7.36 -14.91
CA MET A 7 -4.24 -8.46 -14.83
C MET A 7 -4.58 -8.79 -13.37
N LEU A 8 -3.59 -8.72 -12.48
CA LEU A 8 -3.81 -8.87 -11.04
C LEU A 8 -4.76 -7.79 -10.49
N SER A 9 -4.56 -6.52 -10.89
CA SER A 9 -5.43 -5.39 -10.56
C SER A 9 -6.89 -5.60 -10.98
N LEU A 10 -7.08 -6.02 -12.24
CA LEU A 10 -8.41 -6.28 -12.79
C LEU A 10 -9.08 -7.46 -12.10
N VAL A 11 -8.34 -8.54 -11.85
CA VAL A 11 -8.85 -9.71 -11.12
C VAL A 11 -9.22 -9.33 -9.69
N ALA A 12 -8.39 -8.57 -8.98
CA ALA A 12 -8.69 -8.12 -7.63
C ALA A 12 -9.96 -7.27 -7.58
N THR A 13 -10.13 -6.36 -8.54
CA THR A 13 -11.34 -5.52 -8.66
C THR A 13 -12.58 -6.34 -8.99
N ALA A 14 -12.46 -7.32 -9.89
CA ALA A 14 -13.55 -8.23 -10.23
C ALA A 14 -13.96 -9.11 -9.04
N VAL A 15 -12.98 -9.64 -8.30
CA VAL A 15 -13.22 -10.41 -7.07
C VAL A 15 -13.89 -9.54 -6.01
N ALA A 16 -13.44 -8.31 -5.80
CA ALA A 16 -14.07 -7.38 -4.87
C ALA A 16 -15.53 -7.10 -5.24
N SER A 17 -15.81 -6.87 -6.53
CA SER A 17 -17.15 -6.62 -7.05
C SER A 17 -18.07 -7.85 -6.90
N MET A 18 -17.54 -9.04 -7.18
CA MET A 18 -18.26 -10.30 -7.01
C MET A 18 -18.56 -10.57 -5.53
N ALA A 19 -17.57 -10.40 -4.65
CA ALA A 19 -17.75 -10.55 -3.21
C ALA A 19 -18.83 -9.60 -2.67
N SER A 20 -18.84 -8.35 -3.15
CA SER A 20 -19.91 -7.40 -2.83
C SER A 20 -21.28 -7.89 -3.26
N ALA A 21 -21.42 -8.36 -4.50
CA ALA A 21 -22.71 -8.84 -5.02
C ALA A 21 -23.24 -10.04 -4.22
N LEU A 22 -22.35 -10.98 -3.88
CA LEU A 22 -22.70 -12.18 -3.11
C LEU A 22 -23.02 -11.87 -1.65
N ALA A 23 -22.28 -10.96 -1.01
CA ALA A 23 -22.48 -10.60 0.39
C ALA A 23 -23.68 -9.66 0.60
N TYR A 24 -24.00 -8.80 -0.37
CA TYR A 24 -24.99 -7.71 -0.23
C TYR A 24 -26.33 -8.10 0.42
N PRO A 25 -26.97 -9.24 0.07
CA PRO A 25 -28.25 -9.64 0.67
C PRO A 25 -28.16 -9.91 2.19
N PHE A 26 -26.98 -10.30 2.67
CA PHE A 26 -26.72 -10.68 4.05
C PHE A 26 -26.19 -9.51 4.89
N LEU A 27 -25.91 -8.36 4.26
CA LEU A 27 -25.37 -7.19 4.94
C LEU A 27 -26.46 -6.43 5.72
N PRO A 28 -26.20 -6.09 7.00
CA PRO A 28 -27.11 -5.26 7.79
C PRO A 28 -27.17 -3.84 7.23
N LYS A 29 -28.22 -3.08 7.57
CA LYS A 29 -28.41 -1.71 7.06
C LYS A 29 -27.20 -0.79 7.34
N ARG A 30 -26.50 -1.01 8.45
CA ARG A 30 -25.28 -0.31 8.84
C ARG A 30 -24.15 -1.30 9.16
N ILE A 31 -22.96 -1.02 8.65
CA ILE A 31 -21.75 -1.86 8.79
C ILE A 31 -20.58 -0.97 9.21
N ALA A 32 -19.67 -1.51 10.00
CA ALA A 32 -18.40 -0.88 10.31
C ALA A 32 -17.57 -0.72 9.03
N THR A 33 -17.16 0.50 8.71
CA THR A 33 -16.39 0.81 7.49
C THR A 33 -14.99 1.33 7.80
N HIS A 34 -14.70 1.57 9.07
CA HIS A 34 -13.37 1.95 9.55
C HIS A 34 -13.17 1.38 10.95
N PHE A 35 -11.91 1.05 11.25
CA PHE A 35 -11.49 0.49 12.52
C PHE A 35 -10.29 1.30 13.01
N ASP A 36 -10.26 1.56 14.32
CA ASP A 36 -9.16 2.28 14.95
C ASP A 36 -7.89 1.41 15.06
N VAL A 37 -6.82 1.98 15.63
CA VAL A 37 -5.56 1.26 15.85
C VAL A 37 -5.67 0.09 16.82
N ASP A 38 -6.73 0.04 17.64
CA ASP A 38 -7.01 -1.06 18.56
C ASP A 38 -7.95 -2.12 17.91
N GLY A 39 -8.31 -1.93 16.63
CA GLY A 39 -9.17 -2.82 15.85
C GLY A 39 -10.66 -2.69 16.17
N GLN A 40 -11.07 -1.62 16.85
CA GLN A 40 -12.46 -1.36 17.19
C GLN A 40 -13.15 -0.53 16.11
N PRO A 41 -14.41 -0.83 15.75
CA PRO A 41 -15.17 0.01 14.85
C PRO A 41 -15.34 1.44 15.39
N ASP A 42 -14.87 2.44 14.65
CA ASP A 42 -15.04 3.86 15.00
C ASP A 42 -15.84 4.64 13.95
N ARG A 43 -16.13 4.03 12.78
CA ARG A 43 -16.99 4.59 11.74
C ARG A 43 -17.89 3.55 11.12
N TYR A 44 -19.12 3.95 10.83
CA TYR A 44 -20.14 3.11 10.20
C TYR A 44 -20.67 3.75 8.92
N GLY A 45 -21.02 2.91 7.95
CA GLY A 45 -21.64 3.30 6.70
C GLY A 45 -22.87 2.45 6.37
N SER A 46 -23.55 2.80 5.28
CA SER A 46 -24.62 1.96 4.73
C SER A 46 -24.06 0.68 4.09
N ARG A 47 -24.87 -0.38 3.98
CA ARG A 47 -24.47 -1.58 3.22
C ARG A 47 -24.10 -1.28 1.76
N ALA A 48 -24.75 -0.29 1.14
CA ALA A 48 -24.44 0.12 -0.23
C ALA A 48 -23.06 0.75 -0.33
N SER A 49 -22.74 1.69 0.56
CA SER A 49 -21.40 2.29 0.61
C SER A 49 -20.31 1.27 0.93
N ALA A 50 -20.56 0.33 1.84
CA ALA A 50 -19.59 -0.73 2.18
C ALA A 50 -19.36 -1.67 0.99
N ALA A 51 -20.42 -2.08 0.29
CA ALA A 51 -20.32 -2.97 -0.86
C ALA A 51 -19.71 -2.30 -2.10
N ILE A 52 -20.00 -1.02 -2.36
CA ILE A 52 -19.60 -0.35 -3.62
C ILE A 52 -18.30 0.42 -3.47
N GLY A 53 -18.02 0.99 -2.30
CA GLY A 53 -16.94 1.95 -2.09
C GLY A 53 -15.56 1.43 -2.46
N PHE A 54 -15.17 0.25 -1.95
CA PHE A 54 -13.88 -0.36 -2.27
C PHE A 54 -13.76 -0.78 -3.74
N PRO A 55 -14.70 -1.57 -4.33
CA PRO A 55 -14.62 -1.91 -5.75
C PRO A 55 -14.56 -0.69 -6.67
N ALA A 56 -15.33 0.37 -6.39
CA ALA A 56 -15.31 1.60 -7.16
C ALA A 56 -13.96 2.32 -7.04
N MET A 57 -13.38 2.38 -5.83
CA MET A 57 -12.06 2.96 -5.60
C MET A 57 -10.96 2.17 -6.33
N MET A 58 -10.99 0.84 -6.25
CA MET A 58 -10.05 -0.04 -6.97
C MET A 58 -10.17 0.14 -8.48
N ALA A 59 -11.39 0.12 -9.03
CA ALA A 59 -11.61 0.40 -10.46
C ALA A 59 -11.07 1.78 -10.85
N GLY A 60 -11.29 2.80 -10.02
CA GLY A 60 -10.76 4.14 -10.21
C GLY A 60 -9.23 4.17 -10.24
N ILE A 61 -8.56 3.49 -9.31
CA ILE A 61 -7.10 3.37 -9.25
C ILE A 61 -6.58 2.68 -10.52
N THR A 62 -7.17 1.56 -10.92
CA THR A 62 -6.81 0.85 -12.16
C THR A 62 -6.94 1.77 -13.38
N VAL A 63 -8.06 2.47 -13.52
CA VAL A 63 -8.30 3.40 -14.65
C VAL A 63 -7.28 4.53 -14.64
N VAL A 64 -7.04 5.19 -13.49
CA VAL A 64 -6.05 6.26 -13.37
C VAL A 64 -4.65 5.74 -13.73
N ASN A 65 -4.27 4.56 -13.24
CA ASN A 65 -2.97 3.95 -13.54
C ASN A 65 -2.79 3.68 -15.04
N ASP A 66 -3.82 3.19 -15.73
CA ASP A 66 -3.81 2.98 -17.18
C ASP A 66 -3.69 4.31 -17.94
N ARG A 67 -4.34 5.39 -17.45
CA ARG A 67 -4.29 6.72 -18.08
C ARG A 67 -2.98 7.48 -17.86
N LEU A 68 -2.22 7.17 -16.82
CA LEU A 68 -0.92 7.79 -16.57
C LEU A 68 0.13 7.45 -17.65
N GLY A 69 -0.08 6.38 -18.44
CA GLY A 69 0.76 6.06 -19.58
C GLY A 69 2.23 5.81 -19.20
N THR A 70 3.15 6.49 -19.88
CA THR A 70 4.60 6.34 -19.72
C THR A 70 5.12 6.91 -18.40
N TRP A 71 6.25 6.38 -17.93
CA TRP A 71 6.86 6.85 -16.68
C TRP A 71 7.41 8.28 -16.82
N PRO A 72 7.00 9.22 -15.95
CA PRO A 72 7.54 10.57 -16.00
C PRO A 72 8.93 10.60 -15.36
N GLY A 73 9.94 11.08 -16.10
CA GLY A 73 11.29 11.31 -15.57
C GLY A 73 12.29 10.16 -15.75
N GLY A 74 11.97 9.14 -16.56
CA GLY A 74 12.96 8.15 -17.00
C GLY A 74 14.09 8.81 -17.81
N ARG A 75 15.34 8.44 -17.57
CA ARG A 75 16.51 9.00 -18.29
C ARG A 75 16.57 8.50 -19.73
N ASP A 76 16.18 7.25 -19.92
CA ASP A 76 16.09 6.57 -21.21
C ASP A 76 14.85 5.66 -21.24
N ARG A 77 14.73 4.90 -22.33
CA ARG A 77 13.62 3.96 -22.53
C ARG A 77 13.61 2.85 -21.48
N GLU A 78 14.76 2.31 -21.10
CA GLU A 78 14.87 1.21 -20.15
C GLU A 78 14.45 1.67 -18.75
N ASP A 79 14.90 2.86 -18.33
CA ASP A 79 14.48 3.52 -17.10
C ASP A 79 12.98 3.81 -17.12
N ALA A 80 12.43 4.31 -18.23
CA ALA A 80 10.99 4.57 -18.33
C ALA A 80 10.17 3.27 -18.20
N GLU A 81 10.57 2.19 -18.87
CA GLU A 81 9.90 0.90 -18.78
C GLU A 81 10.04 0.29 -17.37
N SER A 82 11.20 0.42 -16.71
CA SER A 82 11.41 -0.05 -15.34
C SER A 82 10.51 0.70 -14.34
N GLY A 83 10.35 2.01 -14.52
CA GLY A 83 9.42 2.83 -13.75
C GLY A 83 7.96 2.42 -13.93
N VAL A 84 7.50 2.17 -15.16
CA VAL A 84 6.14 1.64 -15.40
C VAL A 84 5.95 0.28 -14.73
N ARG A 85 6.95 -0.62 -14.82
CA ARG A 85 6.89 -1.93 -14.14
C ARG A 85 6.78 -1.77 -12.62
N ALA A 86 7.62 -0.94 -12.02
CA ALA A 86 7.62 -0.66 -10.58
C ALA A 86 6.29 -0.02 -10.13
N ARG A 87 5.75 0.94 -10.89
CA ARG A 87 4.42 1.53 -10.67
C ARG A 87 3.33 0.48 -10.65
N ASN A 88 3.25 -0.33 -11.70
CA ASN A 88 2.19 -1.33 -11.82
C ASN A 88 2.31 -2.39 -10.72
N GLN A 89 3.53 -2.75 -10.30
CA GLN A 89 3.74 -3.61 -9.13
C GLN A 89 3.23 -2.96 -7.84
N ALA A 90 3.56 -1.70 -7.57
CA ALA A 90 3.08 -0.98 -6.40
C ALA A 90 1.55 -0.87 -6.38
N VAL A 91 0.93 -0.54 -7.52
CA VAL A 91 -0.53 -0.45 -7.66
C VAL A 91 -1.20 -1.79 -7.38
N ALA A 92 -0.70 -2.88 -7.97
CA ALA A 92 -1.25 -4.21 -7.74
C ALA A 92 -1.14 -4.63 -6.26
N LEU A 93 -0.05 -4.30 -5.58
CA LEU A 93 0.12 -4.54 -4.14
C LEU A 93 -0.87 -3.73 -3.29
N ILE A 94 -1.08 -2.46 -3.64
CA ILE A 94 -2.08 -1.59 -2.99
C ILE A 94 -3.47 -2.18 -3.19
N GLU A 95 -3.83 -2.59 -4.39
CA GLU A 95 -5.15 -3.16 -4.68
C GLU A 95 -5.39 -4.50 -4.01
N LEU A 96 -4.38 -5.37 -3.88
CA LEU A 96 -4.50 -6.59 -3.06
C LEU A 96 -4.76 -6.26 -1.59
N SER A 97 -4.17 -5.18 -1.08
CA SER A 97 -4.39 -4.74 0.30
C SER A 97 -5.79 -4.14 0.48
N LEU A 98 -6.27 -3.38 -0.51
CA LEU A 98 -7.64 -2.88 -0.54
C LEU A 98 -8.67 -4.01 -0.67
N LEU A 99 -8.38 -5.03 -1.48
CA LEU A 99 -9.21 -6.23 -1.58
C LEU A 99 -9.31 -6.91 -0.22
N SER A 100 -8.19 -7.10 0.48
CA SER A 100 -8.22 -7.67 1.82
C SER A 100 -9.09 -6.84 2.78
N ALA A 101 -8.91 -5.52 2.82
CA ALA A 101 -9.71 -4.64 3.68
C ALA A 101 -11.21 -4.67 3.32
N HIS A 102 -11.53 -4.83 2.04
CA HIS A 102 -12.91 -4.99 1.58
C HIS A 102 -13.53 -6.32 2.03
N LEU A 103 -12.81 -7.43 1.86
CA LEU A 103 -13.26 -8.74 2.33
C LEU A 103 -13.46 -8.76 3.85
N ASP A 104 -12.58 -8.09 4.59
CA ASP A 104 -12.67 -7.88 6.04
C ASP A 104 -13.97 -7.13 6.42
N THR A 105 -14.25 -6.03 5.72
CA THR A 105 -15.48 -5.23 5.90
C THR A 105 -16.75 -6.07 5.63
N LEU A 106 -16.75 -6.85 4.55
CA LEU A 106 -17.88 -7.73 4.21
C LEU A 106 -18.05 -8.86 5.23
N ALA A 107 -16.96 -9.52 5.62
CA ALA A 107 -16.96 -10.59 6.62
C ALA A 107 -17.55 -10.08 7.95
N ASN A 108 -17.05 -8.94 8.44
CA ASN A 108 -17.59 -8.27 9.63
C ASN A 108 -19.09 -7.98 9.50
N GLY A 109 -19.52 -7.43 8.35
CA GLY A 109 -20.93 -7.15 8.09
C GLY A 109 -21.81 -8.39 8.11
N THR A 110 -21.33 -9.53 7.62
CA THR A 110 -22.07 -10.81 7.64
C THR A 110 -22.03 -11.56 8.98
N GLY A 111 -21.34 -11.01 9.99
CA GLY A 111 -21.18 -11.66 11.30
C GLY A 111 -20.09 -12.75 11.34
N LEU A 112 -19.22 -12.82 10.32
CA LEU A 112 -18.05 -13.69 10.35
C LEU A 112 -16.99 -13.07 11.29
N HIS A 113 -16.76 -13.74 12.42
CA HIS A 113 -15.77 -13.32 13.40
C HIS A 113 -14.38 -13.85 13.01
N ALA A 114 -13.67 -13.15 12.12
CA ALA A 114 -12.24 -13.34 11.96
C ALA A 114 -11.45 -12.33 12.82
N ASP A 115 -10.23 -12.71 13.23
CA ASP A 115 -9.31 -11.79 13.91
C ASP A 115 -8.73 -10.80 12.88
N MET A 116 -9.56 -9.81 12.53
CA MET A 116 -9.28 -8.76 11.55
C MET A 116 -7.93 -8.07 11.85
N SER A 117 -7.61 -7.92 13.14
CA SER A 117 -6.34 -7.34 13.59
C SER A 117 -5.14 -8.17 13.14
N ARG A 118 -5.19 -9.50 13.28
CA ARG A 118 -4.13 -10.38 12.77
C ARG A 118 -4.04 -10.37 11.25
N VAL A 119 -5.18 -10.48 10.56
CA VAL A 119 -5.22 -10.47 9.08
C VAL A 119 -4.60 -9.18 8.54
N ASN A 120 -5.00 -8.03 9.07
CA ASN A 120 -4.48 -6.73 8.67
C ASN A 120 -2.98 -6.60 8.94
N ARG A 121 -2.46 -7.13 10.07
CA ARG A 121 -1.01 -7.13 10.34
C ARG A 121 -0.22 -7.99 9.36
N VAL A 122 -0.75 -9.16 8.97
CA VAL A 122 -0.13 -10.02 7.95
C VAL A 122 -0.08 -9.30 6.61
N VAL A 123 -1.23 -8.80 6.15
CA VAL A 123 -1.37 -8.12 4.85
C VAL A 123 -0.49 -6.88 4.81
N TYR A 124 -0.52 -6.06 5.86
CA TYR A 124 0.33 -4.88 6.00
C TYR A 124 1.82 -5.24 6.00
N GLY A 125 2.22 -6.29 6.73
CA GLY A 125 3.61 -6.73 6.79
C GLY A 125 4.14 -7.19 5.42
N VAL A 126 3.35 -8.02 4.73
CA VAL A 126 3.67 -8.48 3.37
C VAL A 126 3.71 -7.31 2.38
N LEU A 127 2.73 -6.41 2.44
CA LEU A 127 2.67 -5.21 1.61
C LEU A 127 3.92 -4.35 1.79
N MET A 128 4.31 -4.06 3.03
CA MET A 128 5.50 -3.25 3.33
C MET A 128 6.77 -3.93 2.83
N ILE A 129 6.94 -5.24 3.04
CA ILE A 129 8.08 -5.99 2.50
C ILE A 129 8.14 -5.89 0.97
N ALA A 130 7.00 -6.08 0.30
CA ALA A 130 6.93 -6.02 -1.15
C ALA A 130 7.18 -4.60 -1.70
N LEU A 131 6.59 -3.57 -1.09
CA LEU A 131 6.83 -2.17 -1.47
C LEU A 131 8.27 -1.74 -1.20
N GLY A 132 8.88 -2.17 -0.09
CA GLY A 132 10.29 -1.93 0.19
C GLY A 132 11.22 -2.49 -0.89
N ASN A 133 10.84 -3.61 -1.52
CA ASN A 133 11.55 -4.17 -2.68
C ASN A 133 11.29 -3.44 -4.01
N VAL A 134 10.21 -2.65 -4.10
CA VAL A 134 9.89 -1.82 -5.26
C VAL A 134 10.62 -0.47 -5.19
N MET A 135 10.80 0.10 -3.99
CA MET A 135 11.37 1.43 -3.79
C MET A 135 12.69 1.69 -4.55
N PRO A 136 13.72 0.82 -4.49
CA PRO A 136 15.00 1.08 -5.15
C PRO A 136 14.93 1.00 -6.68
N LYS A 137 13.84 0.45 -7.23
CA LYS A 137 13.62 0.27 -8.67
C LYS A 137 12.88 1.45 -9.30
N LEU A 138 12.44 2.41 -8.50
CA LEU A 138 11.74 3.60 -8.98
C LEU A 138 12.76 4.58 -9.56
N PRO A 139 12.75 4.86 -10.87
CA PRO A 139 13.50 6.00 -11.42
C PRO A 139 12.94 7.31 -10.87
N ARG A 140 13.77 8.36 -10.85
CA ARG A 140 13.36 9.69 -10.39
C ARG A 140 12.12 10.18 -11.15
N ASN A 141 11.11 10.62 -10.41
CA ASN A 141 9.82 10.97 -10.98
C ASN A 141 9.04 11.94 -10.08
N GLY A 142 7.96 12.52 -10.63
CA GLY A 142 7.07 13.42 -9.90
C GLY A 142 5.86 12.74 -9.23
N LEU A 143 5.66 11.43 -9.40
CA LEU A 143 4.45 10.71 -9.01
C LEU A 143 4.59 9.93 -7.69
N ILE A 144 5.52 8.97 -7.61
CA ILE A 144 5.64 7.96 -6.56
C ILE A 144 7.05 7.97 -5.96
N GLY A 145 7.12 7.85 -4.63
CA GLY A 145 8.37 7.74 -3.89
C GLY A 145 8.53 8.83 -2.83
N ILE A 146 9.73 8.91 -2.25
CA ILE A 146 10.11 9.92 -1.25
C ILE A 146 10.54 11.18 -1.99
N ARG A 147 9.62 12.14 -2.14
CA ARG A 147 9.79 13.35 -2.96
C ARG A 147 10.11 14.58 -2.11
N THR A 148 11.29 14.60 -1.53
CA THR A 148 11.82 15.80 -0.86
C THR A 148 12.51 16.72 -1.89
N PRO A 149 12.65 18.04 -1.60
CA PRO A 149 13.39 18.95 -2.50
C PRO A 149 14.77 18.41 -2.88
N TRP A 150 15.43 17.73 -1.94
CA TRP A 150 16.76 17.15 -2.09
C TRP A 150 16.80 15.93 -3.01
N THR A 151 15.84 15.00 -2.86
CA THR A 151 15.74 13.85 -3.79
C THR A 151 15.38 14.27 -5.21
N MET A 152 14.61 15.36 -5.37
CA MET A 152 14.21 15.84 -6.68
C MET A 152 15.37 16.58 -7.38
N ALA A 153 16.19 17.31 -6.61
CA ALA A 153 17.33 18.05 -7.14
C ALA A 153 18.42 17.12 -7.71
N ASP A 154 18.63 15.94 -7.13
CA ASP A 154 19.79 15.10 -7.44
C ASP A 154 19.43 13.61 -7.64
N PRO A 155 19.78 12.99 -8.79
CA PRO A 155 19.43 11.60 -9.09
C PRO A 155 20.15 10.57 -8.20
N THR A 156 21.37 10.84 -7.73
CA THR A 156 22.06 9.92 -6.82
C THR A 156 21.50 10.02 -5.41
N VAL A 157 21.07 11.22 -4.97
CA VAL A 157 20.33 11.37 -3.71
C VAL A 157 19.02 10.61 -3.79
N TRP A 158 18.29 10.71 -4.90
CA TRP A 158 17.10 9.89 -5.16
C TRP A 158 17.38 8.39 -4.97
N GLU A 159 18.36 7.84 -5.69
CA GLU A 159 18.71 6.42 -5.66
C GLU A 159 19.14 5.96 -4.27
N ARG A 160 19.97 6.75 -3.56
CA ARG A 160 20.43 6.43 -2.20
C ARG A 160 19.28 6.46 -1.19
N THR A 161 18.42 7.47 -1.24
CA THR A 161 17.27 7.58 -0.34
C THR A 161 16.26 6.47 -0.58
N HIS A 162 15.96 6.11 -1.83
CA HIS A 162 15.01 5.04 -2.14
C HIS A 162 15.57 3.66 -1.81
N ARG A 163 16.90 3.45 -1.91
CA ARG A 163 17.55 2.22 -1.44
C ARG A 163 17.44 2.08 0.08
N LEU A 164 17.78 3.12 0.84
CA LEU A 164 17.63 3.12 2.30
C LEU A 164 16.16 2.95 2.70
N GLY A 165 15.27 3.73 2.09
CA GLY A 165 13.83 3.67 2.34
C GLY A 165 13.25 2.29 2.04
N GLY A 166 13.73 1.63 0.98
CA GLY A 166 13.39 0.24 0.68
C GLY A 166 13.71 -0.69 1.85
N TYR A 167 14.94 -0.65 2.37
CA TYR A 167 15.34 -1.46 3.53
C TYR A 167 14.52 -1.13 4.78
N LEU A 168 14.29 0.15 5.08
CA LEU A 168 13.56 0.56 6.27
C LEU A 168 12.08 0.17 6.21
N ILE A 169 11.45 0.30 5.04
CA ILE A 169 10.07 -0.12 4.81
C ILE A 169 9.95 -1.65 4.86
N THR A 170 10.91 -2.39 4.29
CA THR A 170 10.96 -3.85 4.44
C THR A 170 11.11 -4.25 5.90
N ALA A 171 11.98 -3.58 6.66
CA ALA A 171 12.15 -3.84 8.09
C ALA A 171 10.85 -3.55 8.88
N ALA A 172 10.13 -2.47 8.57
CA ALA A 172 8.83 -2.19 9.17
C ALA A 172 7.81 -3.31 8.89
N GLY A 173 7.82 -3.87 7.68
CA GLY A 173 7.00 -5.04 7.35
C GLY A 173 7.39 -6.30 8.13
N VAL A 174 8.68 -6.57 8.30
CA VAL A 174 9.17 -7.67 9.14
C VAL A 174 8.75 -7.48 10.60
N VAL A 175 8.83 -6.25 11.13
CA VAL A 175 8.33 -5.92 12.48
C VAL A 175 6.83 -6.19 12.61
N SER A 176 6.04 -5.91 11.58
CA SER A 176 4.61 -6.24 11.54
C SER A 176 4.35 -7.74 11.64
N LEU A 177 5.12 -8.56 10.91
CA LEU A 177 4.98 -10.01 10.96
C LEU A 177 5.50 -10.59 12.29
N ALA A 178 6.59 -10.03 12.81
CA ALA A 178 7.15 -10.42 14.09
C ALA A 178 6.24 -10.06 15.27
N SER A 179 5.35 -9.06 15.13
CA SER A 179 4.38 -8.67 16.16
C SER A 179 3.13 -9.56 16.19
N LEU A 180 2.99 -10.56 15.32
CA LEU A 180 1.82 -11.45 15.30
C LEU A 180 1.54 -12.17 16.63
N PRO A 181 2.53 -12.66 17.39
CA PRO A 181 2.30 -13.27 18.70
C PRO A 181 1.89 -12.26 19.78
N ALA A 182 2.14 -10.97 19.57
CA ALA A 182 1.81 -9.94 20.54
C ALA A 182 0.30 -9.68 20.57
N THR A 183 -0.23 -9.44 21.77
CA THR A 183 -1.64 -9.09 22.00
C THR A 183 -1.78 -7.66 22.51
N GLY A 184 -3.00 -7.12 22.39
CA GLY A 184 -3.35 -5.79 22.89
C GLY A 184 -2.73 -4.63 22.09
N LYS A 185 -2.82 -3.42 22.65
CA LYS A 185 -2.56 -2.15 21.95
C LYS A 185 -1.14 -2.04 21.36
N ARG A 186 -0.16 -2.74 21.93
CA ARG A 186 1.24 -2.72 21.45
C ARG A 186 1.38 -3.44 20.10
N ALA A 187 0.56 -4.45 19.83
CA ALA A 187 0.64 -5.28 18.63
C ALA A 187 0.39 -4.48 17.34
N ALA A 188 -0.52 -3.49 17.39
CA ALA A 188 -0.88 -2.65 16.25
C ALA A 188 -0.11 -1.31 16.19
N ARG A 189 0.33 -0.76 17.34
CA ARG A 189 1.08 0.51 17.38
C ARG A 189 2.53 0.37 16.92
N LEU A 190 3.17 -0.76 17.21
CA LEU A 190 4.58 -0.95 16.86
C LEU A 190 4.83 -0.96 15.34
N PRO A 191 4.05 -1.68 14.51
CA PRO A 191 4.23 -1.66 13.05
C PRO A 191 3.98 -0.27 12.46
N MET A 192 2.96 0.44 12.95
CA MET A 192 2.66 1.81 12.53
C MET A 192 3.83 2.76 12.85
N ALA A 193 4.35 2.70 14.07
CA ALA A 193 5.50 3.50 14.49
C ALA A 193 6.76 3.19 13.65
N ALA A 194 7.00 1.90 13.34
CA ALA A 194 8.12 1.48 12.51
C ALA A 194 8.03 2.06 11.09
N ALA A 195 6.85 2.05 10.47
CA ALA A 195 6.67 2.59 9.13
C ALA A 195 6.75 4.13 9.08
N LEU A 196 6.15 4.82 10.05
CA LEU A 196 6.30 6.28 10.17
C LEU A 196 7.76 6.67 10.41
N GLY A 197 8.46 5.91 11.26
CA GLY A 197 9.89 6.06 11.49
C GLY A 197 10.71 5.84 10.20
N ALA A 198 10.41 4.79 9.43
CA ALA A 198 11.07 4.52 8.16
C ALA A 198 10.94 5.70 7.18
N ILE A 199 9.74 6.28 7.05
CA ILE A 199 9.49 7.46 6.21
C ILE A 199 10.27 8.66 6.73
N GLY A 200 10.18 8.95 8.04
CA GLY A 200 10.86 10.09 8.65
C GLY A 200 12.39 10.01 8.53
N VAL A 201 12.98 8.86 8.80
CA VAL A 201 14.42 8.61 8.66
C VAL A 201 14.86 8.74 7.21
N SER A 202 14.07 8.23 6.26
CA SER A 202 14.42 8.34 4.83
C SER A 202 14.38 9.80 4.34
N ALA A 203 13.40 10.58 4.81
CA ALA A 203 13.33 12.01 4.53
C ALA A 203 14.52 12.76 5.13
N ALA A 204 14.85 12.53 6.40
CA ALA A 204 16.02 13.12 7.05
C ALA A 204 17.33 12.73 6.35
N TYR A 205 17.48 11.46 5.96
CA TYR A 205 18.63 10.98 5.21
C TYR A 205 18.78 11.71 3.87
N SER A 206 17.68 12.02 3.18
CA SER A 206 17.76 12.75 1.90
C SER A 206 18.39 14.14 2.03
N TYR A 207 18.14 14.86 3.13
CA TYR A 207 18.80 16.13 3.43
C TYR A 207 20.29 15.96 3.69
N VAL A 208 20.66 14.98 4.52
CA VAL A 208 22.06 14.71 4.85
C VAL A 208 22.85 14.26 3.62
N ALA A 209 22.27 13.40 2.78
CA ALA A 209 22.89 12.93 1.56
C ALA A 209 23.14 14.07 0.57
N TYR A 210 22.21 15.02 0.46
CA TYR A 210 22.33 16.19 -0.41
C TYR A 210 23.38 17.18 0.07
N THR A 211 23.35 17.54 1.36
CA THR A 211 24.32 18.50 1.94
C THR A 211 25.76 18.01 1.93
N ARG A 212 25.98 16.69 2.04
CA ARG A 212 27.32 16.08 1.91
C ARG A 212 27.83 16.02 0.48
N ARG A 213 26.96 16.13 -0.52
CA ARG A 213 27.36 16.15 -1.94
C ARG A 213 27.65 17.56 -2.46
N ALA A 214 26.97 18.55 -1.89
CA ALA A 214 27.17 19.96 -2.24
C ALA A 214 28.48 20.56 -1.68
N ARG A 215 29.21 19.80 -0.86
CA ARG A 215 30.56 20.11 -0.38
C ARG A 215 31.57 19.35 -1.22
#